data_AF-A0A8J2P7E5-F1
#
_entry.id   AF-A0A8J2P7E5-F1
#
_cell.length_a   1.000
_cell.length_b   1.000
_cell.length_c   1.000
_cell.angle_alpha   90.00
_cell.angle_beta   90.00
_cell.angle_gamma   90.00
#
_symmetry.space_group_name_H-M   'P 1'
#
loop_
_entity.id
_entity.type
_entity.pdbx_description
1 polymer ?
#
loop_
_entity_poly.entity_id
_entity_poly.type
_entity_poly.pdbx_seq_one_letter_code
_entity_poly.pdbx_strand_id
1 'polypeptide(L)'
;MICLLIRIRNEQNGGAWCPRSVIEDGVKEYLEIDFGEEYRVTQTETQGRFGNGRGLEFAQQFQLEYYREVLGRWILYKDHFGRTIFDANQNTYLSVHQKLTPPIIATRVRFIPYSVHPRTVCMRVESYGCHFTEGVIHYDCPQGYWKKNPDVDLRDSSYDGWMDENGILQGGLGLLVDSVLGPNDFRVPHTNKVTWNLGGTGIAVEFPIAVSPVESAFKVQSALYIMWWEDVAIK
;
A
#
# COMPACT_ATOMS: atom_id res chain seq x y z
N MET A 1 8.71 -15.08 -8.96
CA MET A 1 9.67 -14.31 -9.77
C MET A 1 9.95 -13.04 -8.98
N ILE A 2 11.12 -12.92 -8.36
CA ILE A 2 11.50 -11.76 -7.53
C ILE A 2 12.15 -10.75 -8.48
N CYS A 3 11.47 -9.64 -8.77
CA CYS A 3 12.07 -8.54 -9.52
C CYS A 3 12.68 -7.58 -8.48
N LEU A 4 13.98 -7.73 -8.24
CA LEU A 4 14.74 -6.99 -7.24
C LEU A 4 15.11 -5.62 -7.82
N LEU A 5 14.78 -4.53 -7.11
CA LEU A 5 14.74 -3.20 -7.72
C LEU A 5 15.79 -2.19 -7.26
N ILE A 6 16.68 -2.41 -6.26
CA ILE A 6 17.97 -1.69 -6.09
C ILE A 6 18.73 -2.21 -4.85
N ARG A 7 19.93 -2.77 -5.08
CA ARG A 7 20.81 -3.48 -4.13
C ARG A 7 21.03 -2.79 -2.77
N ILE A 8 20.60 -3.44 -1.69
CA ILE A 8 20.94 -3.15 -0.27
C ILE A 8 22.42 -3.41 0.12
N ARG A 9 23.31 -3.72 -0.84
CA ARG A 9 24.68 -4.19 -0.56
C ARG A 9 25.75 -3.50 -1.39
N ASN A 10 25.62 -2.19 -1.56
CA ASN A 10 26.68 -1.36 -2.14
C ASN A 10 27.36 -0.52 -1.05
N GLU A 11 28.66 -0.69 -0.86
CA GLU A 11 29.47 0.03 0.13
C GLU A 11 30.15 1.29 -0.42
N GLN A 12 29.87 1.68 -1.67
CA GLN A 12 30.41 2.92 -2.23
C GLN A 12 29.98 4.15 -1.39
N ASN A 13 30.91 5.08 -1.19
CA ASN A 13 30.70 6.35 -0.47
C ASN A 13 30.17 6.23 0.98
N GLY A 14 30.58 5.21 1.73
CA GLY A 14 30.21 5.06 3.15
C GLY A 14 28.96 4.21 3.40
N GLY A 15 28.35 3.68 2.33
CA GLY A 15 27.46 2.51 2.36
C GLY A 15 26.06 2.74 2.92
N ALA A 16 25.58 3.98 3.04
CA ALA A 16 24.19 4.30 3.39
C ALA A 16 23.83 5.74 2.97
N TRP A 17 22.54 6.00 2.79
CA TRP A 17 22.02 7.37 2.69
C TRP A 17 21.77 7.92 4.10
N CYS A 18 22.20 9.14 4.37
CA CYS A 18 21.98 9.82 5.64
C CYS A 18 21.34 11.19 5.34
N PRO A 19 20.18 11.52 5.93
CA PRO A 19 19.59 12.84 5.83
C PRO A 19 20.57 13.93 6.27
N ARG A 20 20.44 15.12 5.68
CA ARG A 20 21.26 16.28 6.09
C ARG A 20 20.82 16.79 7.47
N SER A 21 19.52 16.81 7.70
CA SER A 21 18.91 17.27 8.94
C SER A 21 18.81 16.14 9.96
N VAL A 22 18.89 16.48 11.25
CA VAL A 22 18.55 15.54 12.33
C VAL A 22 17.05 15.24 12.24
N ILE A 23 16.68 13.97 12.39
CA ILE A 23 15.28 13.56 12.32
C ILE A 23 14.64 13.76 13.69
N GLU A 24 13.58 14.55 13.72
CA GLU A 24 12.74 14.87 14.87
C GLU A 24 11.31 15.18 14.40
N ASP A 25 10.39 15.42 15.33
CA ASP A 25 9.00 15.73 14.99
C ASP A 25 8.90 16.96 14.06
N GLY A 26 8.16 16.83 12.97
CA GLY A 26 8.00 17.87 11.94
C GLY A 26 9.12 17.96 10.89
N VAL A 27 10.24 17.24 11.04
CA VAL A 27 11.30 17.20 10.01
C VAL A 27 11.00 16.10 8.98
N LYS A 28 10.84 16.47 7.71
CA LYS A 28 10.60 15.54 6.61
C LYS A 28 11.78 15.49 5.64
N GLU A 29 12.57 14.44 5.75
CA GLU A 29 13.62 14.06 4.80
C GLU A 29 13.20 12.73 4.15
N TYR A 30 13.69 12.42 2.95
CA TYR A 30 13.30 11.18 2.28
C TYR A 30 14.36 10.64 1.33
N LEU A 31 14.36 9.32 1.19
CA LEU A 31 15.05 8.61 0.12
C LEU A 31 14.00 8.12 -0.88
N GLU A 32 14.11 8.60 -2.12
CA GLU A 32 13.19 8.26 -3.20
C GLU A 32 13.78 7.17 -4.10
N ILE A 33 12.95 6.20 -4.45
CA ILE A 33 13.21 5.20 -5.48
C ILE A 33 12.26 5.49 -6.64
N ASP A 34 12.82 5.77 -7.81
CA ASP A 34 12.07 5.87 -9.07
C ASP A 34 12.24 4.56 -9.85
N PHE A 35 11.13 3.89 -10.13
CA PHE A 35 11.11 2.64 -10.87
C PHE A 35 11.05 2.86 -12.39
N GLY A 36 10.72 4.07 -12.85
CA GLY A 36 10.49 4.41 -14.26
C GLY A 36 9.16 3.91 -14.83
N GLU A 37 8.65 2.77 -14.36
CA GLU A 37 7.39 2.14 -14.77
C GLU A 37 6.53 1.77 -13.54
N GLU A 38 5.28 1.37 -13.75
CA GLU A 38 4.42 0.93 -12.63
C GLU A 38 4.83 -0.44 -12.10
N TYR A 39 5.12 -0.50 -10.80
CA TYR A 39 5.43 -1.73 -10.09
C TYR A 39 4.43 -1.99 -8.98
N ARG A 40 4.08 -3.27 -8.79
CA ARG A 40 3.40 -3.76 -7.59
C ARG A 40 4.45 -4.13 -6.55
N VAL A 41 4.65 -3.25 -5.57
CA VAL A 41 5.56 -3.41 -4.43
C VAL A 41 4.84 -4.14 -3.30
N THR A 42 5.38 -5.27 -2.87
CA THR A 42 4.76 -6.17 -1.87
C THR A 42 5.53 -6.20 -0.55
N GLN A 43 6.79 -5.79 -0.58
CA GLN A 43 7.66 -5.81 0.59
C GLN A 43 8.76 -4.75 0.43
N THR A 44 9.22 -4.23 1.56
CA THR A 44 10.44 -3.42 1.65
C THR A 44 11.45 -4.10 2.57
N GLU A 45 12.71 -3.69 2.47
CA GLU A 45 13.76 -4.05 3.41
C GLU A 45 14.54 -2.80 3.77
N THR A 46 14.87 -2.66 5.06
CA THR A 46 15.67 -1.55 5.58
C THR A 46 16.89 -2.09 6.32
N GLN A 47 18.01 -1.36 6.25
CA GLN A 47 19.22 -1.65 6.99
C GLN A 47 19.91 -0.35 7.42
N GLY A 48 20.53 -0.36 8.61
CA GLY A 48 21.33 0.78 9.07
C GLY A 48 22.68 0.91 8.36
N ARG A 49 23.47 1.92 8.73
CA ARG A 49 24.84 2.08 8.25
C ARG A 49 25.78 1.19 9.06
N PHE A 50 26.28 0.11 8.47
CA PHE A 50 27.25 -0.75 9.17
C PHE A 50 28.66 -0.17 9.16
N GLY A 51 29.15 0.26 7.99
CA GLY A 51 30.46 0.92 7.83
C GLY A 51 31.62 0.14 8.45
N ASN A 52 31.71 -1.18 8.23
CA ASN A 52 32.71 -2.07 8.84
C ASN A 52 32.79 -1.99 10.38
N GLY A 53 31.63 -1.84 11.03
CA GLY A 53 31.52 -1.74 12.49
C GLY A 53 31.76 -0.33 13.07
N ARG A 54 32.05 0.66 12.23
CA ARG A 54 32.16 2.08 12.65
C ARG A 54 30.85 2.85 12.50
N GLY A 55 29.85 2.27 11.82
CA GLY A 55 28.53 2.84 11.69
C GLY A 55 27.63 2.52 12.88
N LEU A 56 26.98 3.56 13.40
CA LEU A 56 26.11 3.49 14.59
C LEU A 56 24.69 3.99 14.28
N GLU A 57 24.47 4.55 13.09
CA GLU A 57 23.26 5.23 12.70
C GLU A 57 22.33 4.28 11.94
N PHE A 58 21.07 4.23 12.37
CA PHE A 58 20.00 3.47 11.75
C PHE A 58 18.65 4.14 12.05
N ALA A 59 17.70 4.00 11.13
CA ALA A 59 16.33 4.40 11.39
C ALA A 59 15.61 3.31 12.21
N GLN A 60 14.98 3.72 13.32
CA GLN A 60 14.17 2.81 14.14
C GLN A 60 12.77 2.64 13.56
N GLN A 61 12.24 3.70 12.96
CA GLN A 61 10.92 3.74 12.37
C GLN A 61 10.95 4.57 11.09
N PHE A 62 9.99 4.34 10.22
CA PHE A 62 9.84 5.06 8.96
C PHE A 62 8.39 5.09 8.51
N GLN A 63 8.11 6.00 7.59
CA GLN A 63 6.87 6.07 6.83
C GLN A 63 7.18 5.83 5.35
N LEU A 64 6.16 5.45 4.59
CA LEU A 64 6.23 5.28 3.15
C LEU A 64 5.28 6.26 2.47
N GLU A 65 5.78 6.97 1.47
CA GLU A 65 4.93 7.66 0.50
C GLU A 65 5.12 7.01 -0.88
N TYR A 66 4.06 6.94 -1.67
CA TYR A 66 4.14 6.46 -3.04
C TYR A 66 3.49 7.43 -4.00
N TYR A 67 3.92 7.37 -5.26
CA TYR A 67 3.44 8.22 -6.33
C TYR A 67 2.91 7.37 -7.47
N ARG A 68 1.70 7.72 -7.93
CA ARG A 68 1.07 7.17 -9.13
C ARG A 68 0.82 8.31 -10.09
N GLU A 69 1.21 8.13 -11.35
CA GLU A 69 1.10 9.19 -12.36
C GLU A 69 -0.35 9.66 -12.54
N VAL A 70 -1.32 8.75 -12.53
CA VAL A 70 -2.75 9.09 -12.67
C VAL A 70 -3.28 9.97 -11.53
N LEU A 71 -2.71 9.85 -10.33
CA LEU A 71 -3.17 10.61 -9.16
C LEU A 71 -2.45 11.96 -9.03
N GLY A 72 -1.28 12.12 -9.66
CA GLY A 72 -0.54 13.38 -9.68
C GLY A 72 -0.07 13.87 -8.30
N ARG A 73 -0.05 12.99 -7.28
CA ARG A 73 0.28 13.34 -5.89
C ARG A 73 0.96 12.21 -5.14
N TRP A 74 1.69 12.59 -4.09
CA TRP A 74 2.23 11.65 -3.11
C TRP A 74 1.14 11.21 -2.13
N ILE A 75 1.13 9.91 -1.82
CA ILE A 75 0.15 9.29 -0.94
C ILE A 75 0.90 8.61 0.19
N LEU A 76 0.56 8.98 1.43
CA LEU A 76 1.06 8.30 2.61
C LEU A 76 0.46 6.90 2.67
N TYR A 77 1.32 5.89 2.61
CA TYR A 77 0.92 4.50 2.70
C TYR A 77 0.35 4.20 4.10
N LYS A 78 -0.75 3.44 4.09
CA LYS A 78 -1.44 2.93 5.26
C LYS A 78 -1.61 1.44 5.08
N ASP A 79 -1.27 0.67 6.11
CA ASP A 79 -1.60 -0.75 6.08
C ASP A 79 -3.10 -0.98 6.35
N HIS A 80 -3.51 -2.24 6.28
CA HIS A 80 -4.89 -2.65 6.54
C HIS A 80 -5.43 -2.27 7.94
N PHE A 81 -4.53 -1.98 8.89
CA PHE A 81 -4.89 -1.51 10.24
C PHE A 81 -4.86 0.02 10.37
N GLY A 82 -4.64 0.75 9.27
CA GLY A 82 -4.52 2.20 9.25
C GLY A 82 -3.18 2.73 9.81
N ARG A 83 -2.18 1.87 10.05
CA ARG A 83 -0.87 2.29 10.55
C ARG A 83 -0.07 2.92 9.41
N THR A 84 0.56 4.06 9.70
CA THR A 84 1.42 4.81 8.76
C THR A 84 2.90 4.79 9.15
N ILE A 85 3.21 4.34 10.36
CA ILE A 85 4.56 4.25 10.91
C ILE A 85 4.91 2.77 11.05
N PHE A 86 6.04 2.39 10.48
CA PHE A 86 6.53 1.02 10.44
C PHE A 86 7.85 0.90 11.17
N ASP A 87 8.02 -0.21 11.89
CA ASP A 87 9.29 -0.51 12.55
C ASP A 87 10.35 -0.92 11.51
N ALA A 88 11.51 -0.28 11.62
CA ALA A 88 12.69 -0.55 10.80
C ALA A 88 13.73 -1.32 11.62
N ASN A 89 14.87 -0.72 11.93
CA ASN A 89 16.03 -1.43 12.44
C ASN A 89 16.23 -1.21 13.95
N GLN A 90 16.76 -2.22 14.62
CA GLN A 90 17.21 -2.14 16.02
C GLN A 90 18.74 -2.09 16.15
N ASN A 91 19.45 -2.29 15.05
CA ASN A 91 20.91 -2.25 14.96
C ASN A 91 21.35 -1.90 13.52
N THR A 92 22.66 -1.79 13.29
CA THR A 92 23.21 -1.32 12.01
C THR A 92 23.47 -2.41 10.97
N TYR A 93 23.38 -3.69 11.33
CA TYR A 93 23.87 -4.81 10.51
C TYR A 93 22.78 -5.82 10.12
N LEU A 94 21.71 -5.99 10.90
CA LEU A 94 20.57 -6.81 10.52
C LEU A 94 19.64 -6.00 9.63
N SER A 95 19.31 -6.56 8.48
CA SER A 95 18.23 -6.05 7.66
C SER A 95 16.89 -6.50 8.22
N VAL A 96 15.87 -5.67 8.02
CA VAL A 96 14.50 -5.93 8.47
C VAL A 96 13.58 -5.79 7.28
N HIS A 97 12.77 -6.82 7.05
CA HIS A 97 11.77 -6.82 5.99
C HIS A 97 10.42 -6.37 6.52
N GLN A 98 9.73 -5.50 5.78
CA GLN A 98 8.36 -5.09 6.07
C GLN A 98 7.44 -5.54 4.94
N LYS A 99 6.46 -6.39 5.26
CA LYS A 99 5.43 -6.79 4.29
C LYS A 99 4.44 -5.64 4.12
N LEU A 100 4.13 -5.30 2.88
CA LEU A 100 3.09 -4.33 2.53
C LEU A 100 1.77 -5.09 2.32
N THR A 101 0.74 -4.70 3.07
CA THR A 101 -0.61 -5.24 2.97
C THR A 101 -1.57 -4.10 3.29
N PRO A 102 -2.21 -3.52 2.25
CA PRO A 102 -2.19 -3.93 0.84
C PRO A 102 -0.82 -3.67 0.15
N PRO A 103 -0.50 -4.37 -0.97
CA PRO A 103 0.62 -3.98 -1.81
C PRO A 103 0.43 -2.58 -2.41
N ILE A 104 1.54 -1.90 -2.69
CA ILE A 104 1.55 -0.57 -3.32
C ILE A 104 1.69 -0.76 -4.83
N ILE A 105 0.86 -0.09 -5.64
CA ILE A 105 1.09 0.04 -7.08
C ILE A 105 1.58 1.46 -7.32
N ALA A 106 2.81 1.64 -7.82
CA ALA A 106 3.42 2.97 -7.96
C ALA A 106 4.56 3.01 -8.97
N THR A 107 4.86 4.20 -9.48
CA THR A 107 6.08 4.50 -10.26
C THR A 107 7.23 4.95 -9.37
N ARG A 108 6.92 5.56 -8.21
CA ARG A 108 7.93 6.00 -7.23
C ARG A 108 7.51 5.71 -5.80
N VAL A 109 8.49 5.45 -4.95
CA VAL A 109 8.30 5.25 -3.50
C VAL A 109 9.35 6.05 -2.72
N ARG A 110 8.92 6.70 -1.63
CA ARG A 110 9.76 7.44 -0.69
C ARG A 110 9.78 6.73 0.65
N PHE A 111 11.00 6.53 1.17
CA PHE A 111 11.26 6.12 2.54
C PHE A 111 11.53 7.36 3.36
N ILE A 112 10.67 7.62 4.35
CA ILE A 112 10.74 8.81 5.21
C ILE A 112 11.12 8.33 6.61
N PRO A 113 12.37 8.51 7.06
CA PRO A 113 12.73 8.17 8.44
C PRO A 113 11.87 8.95 9.44
N TYR A 114 11.44 8.28 10.50
CA TYR A 114 10.59 8.86 11.53
C TYR A 114 11.24 8.68 12.91
N SER A 115 11.23 9.74 13.73
CA SER A 115 11.63 9.66 15.12
C SER A 115 10.96 10.74 15.97
N VAL A 116 10.45 10.33 17.13
CA VAL A 116 9.86 11.23 18.14
C VAL A 116 10.94 12.04 18.86
N HIS A 117 12.16 11.51 18.95
CA HIS A 117 13.30 12.19 19.58
C HIS A 117 14.36 12.51 18.54
N PRO A 118 15.10 13.63 18.68
CA PRO A 118 16.14 14.01 17.73
C PRO A 118 17.18 12.90 17.56
N ARG A 119 17.32 12.39 16.33
CA ARG A 119 18.27 11.33 15.98
C ARG A 119 18.93 11.57 14.63
N THR A 120 20.25 11.36 14.58
CA THR A 120 20.95 11.15 13.32
C THR A 120 20.72 9.73 12.86
N VAL A 121 20.17 9.57 11.65
CA VAL A 121 19.85 8.26 11.08
C VAL A 121 20.54 8.09 9.75
N CYS A 122 20.76 6.84 9.38
CA CYS A 122 21.15 6.47 8.02
C CYS A 122 20.33 5.25 7.62
N MET A 123 20.00 5.16 6.34
CA MET A 123 19.20 4.07 5.79
C MET A 123 19.86 3.51 4.53
N ARG A 124 19.79 2.19 4.41
CA ARG A 124 19.81 1.45 3.16
C ARG A 124 18.43 0.85 2.99
N VAL A 125 17.90 0.89 1.79
CA VAL A 125 16.55 0.44 1.49
C VAL A 125 16.57 -0.44 0.26
N GLU A 126 15.63 -1.37 0.20
CA GLU A 126 15.32 -2.18 -0.98
C GLU A 126 13.80 -2.35 -1.05
N SER A 127 13.27 -2.38 -2.27
CA SER A 127 11.86 -2.65 -2.54
C SER A 127 11.73 -3.94 -3.35
N TYR A 128 10.75 -4.76 -2.97
CA TYR A 128 10.46 -6.04 -3.60
C TYR A 128 9.10 -6.00 -4.26
N GLY A 129 9.06 -6.36 -5.54
CA GLY A 129 7.83 -6.37 -6.31
C GLY A 129 7.97 -7.04 -7.67
N CYS A 130 6.98 -6.79 -8.51
CA CYS A 130 7.00 -7.15 -9.93
C CYS A 130 6.38 -6.02 -10.74
N HIS A 131 6.74 -5.96 -12.04
CA HIS A 131 6.11 -5.05 -12.97
C HIS A 131 4.60 -5.24 -12.95
N PHE A 132 3.85 -4.15 -12.96
CA PHE A 132 2.40 -4.20 -12.94
C PHE A 132 1.85 -4.38 -14.35
N THR A 133 1.53 -5.62 -14.72
CA THR A 133 1.09 -6.02 -16.09
C THR A 133 -0.43 -6.18 -16.21
N GLU A 134 -1.20 -5.86 -15.17
CA GLU A 134 -2.68 -5.95 -15.25
C GLU A 134 -3.28 -4.76 -15.98
N GLY A 135 -2.52 -3.67 -16.13
CA GLY A 135 -2.91 -2.49 -16.90
C GLY A 135 -4.05 -1.68 -16.29
N VAL A 136 -4.55 -2.02 -15.09
CA VAL A 136 -5.65 -1.27 -14.47
C VAL A 136 -5.14 0.08 -13.97
N ILE A 137 -5.64 1.16 -14.58
CA ILE A 137 -5.24 2.52 -14.23
C ILE A 137 -6.04 2.99 -13.01
N HIS A 138 -7.35 2.83 -13.02
CA HIS A 138 -8.22 3.12 -11.88
C HIS A 138 -9.56 2.41 -12.04
N TYR A 139 -10.32 2.31 -10.95
CA TYR A 139 -11.74 1.99 -11.01
C TYR A 139 -12.55 3.00 -10.23
N ASP A 140 -13.78 3.21 -10.69
CA ASP A 140 -14.77 4.01 -10.00
C ASP A 140 -15.87 3.10 -9.48
N CYS A 141 -16.26 3.24 -8.22
CA CYS A 141 -17.31 2.42 -7.62
C CYS A 141 -17.96 3.13 -6.44
N PRO A 142 -19.20 2.78 -6.05
CA PRO A 142 -19.73 3.22 -4.77
C PRO A 142 -18.82 2.74 -3.62
N GLN A 143 -18.77 3.47 -2.52
CA GLN A 143 -18.07 3.02 -1.33
C GLN A 143 -18.77 1.77 -0.75
N GLY A 144 -17.98 0.85 -0.21
CA GLY A 144 -18.47 -0.36 0.43
C GLY A 144 -19.30 -0.09 1.68
N TYR A 145 -20.04 -1.11 2.11
CA TYR A 145 -20.96 -1.05 3.22
C TYR A 145 -20.23 -0.98 4.57
N TRP A 146 -20.71 -0.13 5.47
CA TRP A 146 -20.25 -0.10 6.86
C TRP A 146 -21.43 0.03 7.83
N LYS A 147 -21.33 -0.64 8.98
CA LYS A 147 -22.27 -0.49 10.09
C LYS A 147 -21.52 -0.64 11.41
N LYS A 148 -21.83 0.23 12.38
CA LYS A 148 -21.20 0.20 13.71
C LYS A 148 -21.77 -0.87 14.65
N ASN A 149 -22.99 -1.35 14.40
CA ASN A 149 -23.66 -2.32 15.26
C ASN A 149 -24.51 -3.33 14.46
N PRO A 150 -24.06 -4.59 14.29
CA PRO A 150 -22.73 -5.12 14.66
C PRO A 150 -21.61 -4.39 13.91
N ASP A 151 -20.39 -4.38 14.45
CA ASP A 151 -19.22 -3.72 13.86
C ASP A 151 -18.74 -4.47 12.60
N VAL A 152 -19.20 -3.99 11.45
CA VAL A 152 -18.95 -4.58 10.13
C VAL A 152 -18.47 -3.46 9.22
N ASP A 153 -17.19 -3.49 8.87
CA ASP A 153 -16.57 -2.59 7.90
C ASP A 153 -16.13 -3.39 6.66
N LEU A 154 -16.82 -3.15 5.54
CA LEU A 154 -16.59 -3.76 4.23
C LEU A 154 -16.33 -2.67 3.18
N ARG A 155 -15.81 -1.51 3.63
CA ARG A 155 -15.35 -0.43 2.77
C ARG A 155 -14.06 -0.80 2.08
N ASP A 156 -13.81 -0.15 0.96
CA ASP A 156 -12.51 -0.17 0.31
C ASP A 156 -11.52 0.70 1.12
N SER A 157 -10.95 0.09 2.16
CA SER A 157 -10.11 0.79 3.14
C SER A 157 -8.76 1.23 2.58
N SER A 158 -8.31 0.61 1.48
CA SER A 158 -7.06 0.92 0.82
C SER A 158 -7.20 1.85 -0.39
N TYR A 159 -8.43 2.27 -0.72
CA TYR A 159 -8.67 3.09 -1.89
C TYR A 159 -7.85 4.39 -1.85
N ASP A 160 -7.01 4.58 -2.87
CA ASP A 160 -6.02 5.66 -2.91
C ASP A 160 -6.49 6.92 -3.66
N GLY A 161 -7.64 6.83 -4.33
CA GLY A 161 -8.26 7.92 -5.08
C GLY A 161 -9.03 8.90 -4.20
N TRP A 162 -10.14 9.41 -4.73
CA TRP A 162 -10.99 10.38 -4.08
C TRP A 162 -12.37 9.80 -3.83
N MET A 163 -13.08 10.32 -2.84
CA MET A 163 -14.49 9.99 -2.62
C MET A 163 -15.30 11.27 -2.78
N ASP A 164 -16.32 11.24 -3.63
CA ASP A 164 -17.23 12.36 -3.82
C ASP A 164 -18.27 12.48 -2.69
N GLU A 165 -19.08 13.53 -2.73
CA GLU A 165 -20.13 13.78 -1.74
C GLU A 165 -21.24 12.72 -1.72
N ASN A 166 -21.39 11.96 -2.82
CA ASN A 166 -22.36 10.88 -2.95
C ASN A 166 -21.81 9.53 -2.48
N GLY A 167 -20.56 9.48 -2.02
CA GLY A 167 -19.88 8.27 -1.59
C GLY A 167 -19.38 7.40 -2.75
N ILE A 168 -19.15 7.98 -3.92
CA ILE A 168 -18.52 7.31 -5.06
C ILE A 168 -17.01 7.51 -5.00
N LEU A 169 -16.28 6.40 -5.04
CA LEU A 169 -14.83 6.31 -5.17
C LEU A 169 -14.44 6.57 -6.63
N GLN A 170 -13.47 7.46 -6.86
CA GLN A 170 -13.05 7.87 -8.20
C GLN A 170 -11.52 7.99 -8.36
N GLY A 171 -11.04 7.54 -9.52
CA GLY A 171 -9.69 7.79 -10.03
C GLY A 171 -8.56 7.03 -9.31
N GLY A 172 -8.89 6.11 -8.41
CA GLY A 172 -7.94 5.33 -7.61
C GLY A 172 -7.99 3.82 -7.82
N LEU A 173 -7.15 3.13 -7.06
CA LEU A 173 -7.09 1.69 -6.88
C LEU A 173 -7.20 1.37 -5.38
N GLY A 174 -7.59 0.15 -5.08
CA GLY A 174 -7.78 -0.34 -3.71
C GLY A 174 -7.90 -1.86 -3.68
N LEU A 175 -8.68 -2.38 -2.74
CA LEU A 175 -8.77 -3.81 -2.43
C LEU A 175 -9.21 -4.67 -3.62
N LEU A 176 -9.92 -4.11 -4.60
CA LEU A 176 -10.42 -4.87 -5.75
C LEU A 176 -9.32 -5.33 -6.71
N VAL A 177 -8.13 -4.71 -6.66
CA VAL A 177 -7.01 -4.98 -7.59
C VAL A 177 -5.70 -5.32 -6.86
N ASP A 178 -5.76 -5.53 -5.55
CA ASP A 178 -4.58 -5.78 -4.74
C ASP A 178 -4.06 -7.23 -4.83
N SER A 179 -4.76 -8.08 -5.60
CA SER A 179 -4.49 -9.51 -5.79
C SER A 179 -4.51 -10.36 -4.51
N VAL A 180 -5.08 -9.83 -3.42
CA VAL A 180 -5.25 -10.56 -2.17
C VAL A 180 -6.70 -11.03 -2.07
N LEU A 181 -6.90 -12.35 -2.06
CA LEU A 181 -8.23 -12.92 -1.87
C LEU A 181 -8.65 -12.82 -0.40
N GLY A 182 -9.85 -12.31 -0.17
CA GLY A 182 -10.49 -12.38 1.13
C GLY A 182 -10.75 -13.84 1.57
N PRO A 183 -10.90 -14.10 2.88
CA PRO A 183 -11.22 -15.43 3.39
C PRO A 183 -12.57 -15.94 2.85
N ASN A 184 -12.76 -17.26 2.80
CA ASN A 184 -14.03 -17.86 2.36
C ASN A 184 -15.22 -17.46 3.24
N ASP A 185 -15.00 -17.23 4.54
CA ASP A 185 -16.03 -16.73 5.45
C ASP A 185 -16.17 -15.20 5.33
N PHE A 186 -17.25 -14.75 4.69
CA PHE A 186 -17.62 -13.35 4.49
C PHE A 186 -18.01 -12.60 5.77
N ARG A 187 -18.26 -13.30 6.88
CA ARG A 187 -18.68 -12.70 8.15
C ARG A 187 -17.50 -12.22 8.99
N VAL A 188 -16.28 -12.56 8.60
CA VAL A 188 -15.06 -12.12 9.30
C VAL A 188 -14.86 -10.62 9.02
N PRO A 189 -15.05 -9.75 10.03
CA PRO A 189 -14.92 -8.31 9.85
C PRO A 189 -13.45 -7.93 9.61
N HIS A 190 -13.20 -6.77 9.00
CA HIS A 190 -11.85 -6.25 8.72
C HIS A 190 -11.02 -7.19 7.83
N THR A 191 -11.63 -7.74 6.77
CA THR A 191 -10.91 -8.61 5.82
C THR A 191 -10.80 -7.96 4.45
N ASN A 192 -9.99 -8.55 3.56
CA ASN A 192 -9.72 -8.06 2.21
C ASN A 192 -10.95 -8.18 1.29
N LYS A 193 -11.98 -7.35 1.53
CA LYS A 193 -13.31 -7.45 0.93
C LYS A 193 -13.96 -6.09 0.80
N VAL A 194 -14.65 -5.89 -0.32
CA VAL A 194 -15.55 -4.75 -0.54
C VAL A 194 -16.92 -5.31 -0.88
N THR A 195 -17.96 -4.84 -0.19
CA THR A 195 -19.34 -5.34 -0.37
C THR A 195 -20.32 -4.18 -0.39
N TRP A 196 -21.37 -4.29 -1.22
CA TRP A 196 -22.44 -3.30 -1.31
C TRP A 196 -23.78 -3.88 -0.87
N ASN A 197 -24.62 -3.05 -0.26
CA ASN A 197 -26.02 -3.39 -0.02
C ASN A 197 -26.88 -2.69 -1.08
N LEU A 198 -27.42 -3.46 -2.01
CA LEU A 198 -28.19 -2.95 -3.15
C LEU A 198 -29.62 -2.52 -2.80
N GLY A 199 -30.10 -2.84 -1.59
CA GLY A 199 -31.51 -2.70 -1.23
C GLY A 199 -32.43 -3.55 -2.13
N GLY A 200 -33.71 -3.64 -1.81
CA GLY A 200 -34.68 -4.47 -2.56
C GLY A 200 -34.97 -4.00 -3.99
N THR A 201 -34.33 -2.94 -4.48
CA THR A 201 -34.59 -2.30 -5.78
C THR A 201 -33.38 -2.26 -6.71
N GLY A 202 -32.17 -2.56 -6.21
CA GLY A 202 -30.94 -2.58 -7.02
C GLY A 202 -30.64 -3.98 -7.54
N ILE A 203 -30.37 -4.10 -8.85
CA ILE A 203 -30.10 -5.40 -9.50
C ILE A 203 -28.59 -5.59 -9.78
N ALA A 204 -27.82 -4.51 -9.84
CA ALA A 204 -26.37 -4.56 -10.10
C ALA A 204 -25.64 -3.34 -9.49
N VAL A 205 -24.35 -3.52 -9.19
CA VAL A 205 -23.39 -2.42 -8.98
C VAL A 205 -22.58 -2.31 -10.27
N GLU A 206 -22.60 -1.14 -10.91
CA GLU A 206 -21.71 -0.86 -12.05
C GLU A 206 -20.45 -0.17 -11.54
N PHE A 207 -19.29 -0.61 -12.05
CA PHE A 207 -18.00 -0.02 -11.72
C PHE A 207 -17.17 0.14 -13.01
N PRO A 208 -17.04 1.36 -13.55
CA PRO A 208 -16.14 1.65 -14.65
C PRO A 208 -14.69 1.33 -14.26
N ILE A 209 -13.96 0.65 -15.14
CA ILE A 209 -12.53 0.34 -14.96
C ILE A 209 -11.77 0.95 -16.13
N ALA A 210 -10.83 1.83 -15.84
CA ALA A 210 -9.89 2.35 -16.83
C ALA A 210 -8.70 1.41 -16.96
N VAL A 211 -8.38 1.00 -18.18
CA VAL A 211 -7.28 0.07 -18.48
C VAL A 211 -6.33 0.72 -19.50
N SER A 212 -5.03 0.45 -19.34
CA SER A 212 -3.98 0.89 -20.25
C SER A 212 -4.20 0.34 -21.68
N PRO A 213 -4.11 1.19 -22.71
CA PRO A 213 -4.32 0.79 -24.11
C PRO A 213 -3.23 -0.14 -24.66
N VAL A 214 -2.13 -0.35 -23.93
CA VAL A 214 -0.97 -1.16 -24.35
C VAL A 214 -1.17 -2.65 -24.06
N GLU A 215 -2.06 -3.01 -23.14
CA GLU A 215 -2.32 -4.40 -22.75
C GLU A 215 -3.37 -5.06 -23.68
N SER A 216 -2.96 -6.13 -24.37
CA SER A 216 -3.77 -6.80 -25.40
C SER A 216 -4.94 -7.65 -24.88
N ALA A 217 -5.05 -7.88 -23.57
CA ALA A 217 -6.18 -8.61 -22.98
C ALA A 217 -6.28 -8.35 -21.47
N PHE A 218 -7.20 -7.48 -21.05
CA PHE A 218 -7.62 -7.41 -19.64
C PHE A 218 -8.58 -8.55 -19.34
N LYS A 219 -8.18 -9.47 -18.45
CA LYS A 219 -9.05 -10.56 -17.99
C LYS A 219 -9.62 -10.20 -16.62
N VAL A 220 -10.90 -9.87 -16.58
CA VAL A 220 -11.63 -9.72 -15.32
C VAL A 220 -11.79 -11.10 -14.68
N GLN A 221 -11.10 -11.33 -13.57
CA GLN A 221 -11.34 -12.49 -12.72
C GLN A 221 -11.87 -11.99 -11.37
N SER A 222 -13.19 -11.89 -11.25
CA SER A 222 -13.85 -11.52 -10.01
C SER A 222 -14.13 -12.75 -9.15
N ALA A 223 -13.74 -12.74 -7.88
CA ALA A 223 -14.29 -13.65 -6.88
C ALA A 223 -15.60 -13.05 -6.35
N LEU A 224 -16.71 -13.26 -7.09
CA LEU A 224 -18.02 -12.72 -6.74
C LEU A 224 -18.76 -13.66 -5.80
N TYR A 225 -19.19 -13.14 -4.65
CA TYR A 225 -20.15 -13.79 -3.76
C TYR A 225 -21.47 -13.02 -3.80
N ILE A 226 -22.50 -13.62 -4.41
CA ILE A 226 -23.87 -13.06 -4.44
C ILE A 226 -24.64 -13.62 -3.24
N MET A 227 -25.19 -12.75 -2.39
CA MET A 227 -26.09 -13.13 -1.30
C MET A 227 -27.48 -12.58 -1.55
N TRP A 228 -28.49 -13.44 -1.42
CA TRP A 228 -29.89 -13.04 -1.32
C TRP A 228 -30.22 -12.77 0.15
N TRP A 229 -30.84 -11.62 0.44
CA TRP A 229 -31.22 -11.22 1.80
C TRP A 229 -32.32 -12.11 2.43
N GLU A 230 -32.86 -13.09 1.70
CA GLU A 230 -33.94 -13.96 2.19
C GLU A 230 -33.46 -15.10 3.13
N ASP A 231 -32.16 -15.40 3.21
CA ASP A 231 -31.65 -16.48 4.05
C ASP A 231 -31.28 -16.07 5.49
N VAL A 232 -31.60 -14.84 5.91
CA VAL A 232 -31.60 -14.46 7.33
C VAL A 232 -33.00 -14.65 7.91
N ALA A 233 -33.53 -15.86 7.75
CA ALA A 233 -34.60 -16.35 8.61
C ALA A 233 -33.99 -16.65 9.98
N ILE A 234 -34.03 -15.65 10.87
CA ILE A 234 -33.86 -15.86 12.31
C ILE A 234 -35.04 -16.74 12.74
N LYS A 235 -34.75 -17.99 13.10
CA LYS A 235 -35.49 -18.69 14.15
C LYS A 235 -34.78 -18.46 15.47
#